data_AF-A0A182RS87-F1
#
_entry.id   AF-A0A182RS87-F1
#
_cell.length_a   1.000
_cell.length_b   1.000
_cell.length_c   1.000
_cell.angle_alpha   90.00
_cell.angle_beta   90.00
_cell.angle_gamma   90.00
#
_symmetry.space_group_name_H-M   'P 1'
#
loop_
_entity.id
_entity.type
_entity.pdbx_description
1 polymer ?
#
loop_
_entity_poly.entity_id
_entity_poly.type
_entity_poly.pdbx_seq_one_letter_code
_entity_poly.pdbx_strand_id
1 'polypeptide(L)'
;MQSSTELSSSELPGNAAKKVTSQSSENNAAEVESIRGKPKSGRIWKTRKERFATIKRSLPGKTHAQQIAYRNEIKQIKQLSNSIKETRRRENEEKRLRREENTRRRLENARKSEVVQIIKNPAKLKRMRKKQLRMVEKRDLSNLNVV
;
A
#
# COMPACT_ATOMS: atom_id res chain seq x y z
N MET A 1 -38.88 6.05 25.48
CA MET A 1 -38.84 6.75 24.18
C MET A 1 -37.91 5.99 23.27
N GLN A 2 -38.50 5.44 22.21
CA GLN A 2 -37.86 4.62 21.20
C GLN A 2 -37.13 5.55 20.21
N SER A 3 -35.89 5.25 19.85
CA SER A 3 -35.41 5.39 18.46
C SER A 3 -34.10 4.66 18.29
N SER A 4 -34.13 3.75 17.33
CA SER A 4 -33.16 2.71 17.06
C SER A 4 -31.88 3.27 16.45
N THR A 5 -30.78 2.64 16.84
CA THR A 5 -29.51 2.63 16.12
C THR A 5 -29.71 1.86 14.82
N GLU A 6 -29.76 2.54 13.67
CA GLU A 6 -29.64 1.89 12.36
C GLU A 6 -28.22 2.11 11.83
N LEU A 7 -27.33 1.17 12.18
CA LEU A 7 -26.14 0.90 11.37
C LEU A 7 -26.63 0.35 10.02
N SER A 8 -26.66 1.21 9.00
CA SER A 8 -26.79 0.79 7.62
C SER A 8 -25.48 0.13 7.17
N SER A 9 -25.33 -1.16 7.50
CA SER A 9 -24.46 -2.07 6.74
C SER A 9 -25.07 -2.21 5.36
N SER A 10 -24.57 -1.43 4.40
CA SER A 10 -24.77 -1.75 2.99
C SER A 10 -23.92 -2.98 2.67
N GLU A 11 -24.53 -4.14 2.88
CA GLU A 11 -24.04 -5.41 2.37
C GLU A 11 -23.84 -5.27 0.86
N LEU A 12 -22.58 -5.19 0.43
CA LEU A 12 -22.24 -5.41 -0.97
C LEU A 12 -22.67 -6.84 -1.31
N PRO A 13 -23.59 -7.05 -2.27
CA PRO A 13 -23.94 -8.40 -2.66
C PRO A 13 -22.67 -9.06 -3.20
N GLY A 14 -22.22 -10.11 -2.50
CA GLY A 14 -21.21 -11.03 -2.97
C GLY A 14 -21.64 -11.50 -4.35
N ASN A 15 -20.95 -10.99 -5.36
CA ASN A 15 -21.22 -11.30 -6.75
C ASN A 15 -20.78 -12.75 -6.95
N ALA A 16 -21.68 -13.68 -6.64
CA ALA A 16 -21.54 -15.09 -6.92
C ALA A 16 -21.16 -15.19 -8.39
N ALA A 17 -19.93 -15.60 -8.64
CA ALA A 17 -19.39 -15.83 -9.96
C ALA A 17 -20.28 -16.87 -10.66
N LYS A 18 -21.34 -16.38 -11.30
CA LYS A 18 -21.97 -17.07 -12.41
C LYS A 18 -20.82 -17.28 -13.38
N LYS A 19 -20.36 -18.52 -13.44
CA LYS A 19 -19.61 -19.07 -14.55
C LYS A 19 -20.53 -18.87 -15.75
N VAL A 20 -20.47 -17.66 -16.32
CA VAL A 20 -20.94 -17.38 -17.66
C VAL A 20 -20.00 -18.23 -18.48
N THR A 21 -20.43 -19.46 -18.75
CA THR A 21 -20.02 -20.18 -19.94
C THR A 21 -20.11 -19.13 -21.03
N SER A 22 -18.96 -18.66 -21.49
CA SER A 22 -18.90 -17.91 -22.73
C SER A 22 -19.48 -18.89 -23.74
N GLN A 23 -20.78 -18.75 -24.01
CA GLN A 23 -21.28 -19.00 -25.34
C GLN A 23 -20.41 -18.06 -26.16
N SER A 24 -19.33 -18.64 -26.67
CA SER A 24 -18.75 -18.22 -27.92
C SER A 24 -19.97 -17.94 -28.77
N SER A 25 -20.23 -16.65 -29.01
CA SER A 25 -20.83 -16.26 -30.25
C SER A 25 -19.87 -16.82 -31.28
N GLU A 26 -20.07 -18.09 -31.63
CA GLU A 26 -19.61 -18.71 -32.85
C GLU A 26 -20.18 -17.78 -33.88
N ASN A 27 -19.35 -16.81 -34.23
CA ASN A 27 -19.60 -15.93 -35.33
C ASN A 27 -19.83 -16.90 -36.47
N ASN A 28 -21.09 -17.02 -36.88
CA ASN A 28 -21.50 -17.47 -38.19
C ASN A 28 -20.97 -16.47 -39.24
N ALA A 29 -19.69 -16.11 -39.16
CA ALA A 29 -18.89 -15.90 -40.33
C ALA A 29 -18.57 -17.32 -40.79
N ALA A 30 -19.56 -17.92 -41.42
CA ALA A 30 -19.40 -19.08 -42.27
C ALA A 30 -18.01 -18.97 -42.88
N GLU A 31 -17.21 -19.96 -42.55
CA GLU A 31 -16.09 -20.47 -43.29
C GLU A 31 -16.42 -20.31 -44.78
N VAL A 32 -16.17 -19.11 -45.33
CA VAL A 32 -16.05 -18.96 -46.77
C VAL A 32 -14.72 -19.63 -47.03
N GLU A 33 -14.79 -20.96 -47.09
CA GLU A 33 -13.72 -21.82 -47.51
C GLU A 33 -13.09 -21.13 -48.69
N SER A 34 -11.80 -20.92 -48.51
CA SER A 34 -10.97 -20.33 -49.53
C SER A 34 -11.26 -21.05 -50.84
N ILE A 35 -11.96 -20.40 -51.78
CA ILE A 35 -12.25 -20.96 -53.13
C ILE A 35 -10.95 -21.45 -53.83
N ARG A 36 -9.78 -21.03 -53.32
CA ARG A 36 -8.46 -21.49 -53.74
C ARG A 36 -8.07 -22.81 -53.09
N GLY A 37 -7.77 -23.82 -53.92
CA GLY A 37 -7.22 -25.09 -53.50
C GLY A 37 -5.80 -25.02 -52.91
N LYS A 38 -5.35 -26.13 -52.32
CA LYS A 38 -4.01 -26.28 -51.73
C LYS A 38 -2.95 -26.32 -52.84
N PRO A 39 -1.83 -25.57 -52.73
CA PRO A 39 -0.76 -25.64 -53.72
C PRO A 39 -0.09 -27.03 -53.71
N LYS A 40 0.34 -27.51 -54.89
CA LYS A 40 0.92 -28.85 -55.06
C LYS A 40 2.12 -29.14 -54.15
N SER A 41 2.90 -28.12 -53.78
CA SER A 41 4.07 -28.24 -52.90
C SER A 41 3.75 -28.15 -51.40
N GLY A 42 2.49 -27.90 -51.01
CA GLY A 42 2.08 -27.69 -49.63
C GLY A 42 2.60 -26.40 -48.97
N ARG A 43 3.55 -25.70 -49.61
CA ARG A 43 4.20 -24.50 -49.05
C ARG A 43 3.61 -23.23 -49.67
N ILE A 44 2.95 -22.43 -48.82
CA ILE A 44 2.32 -21.16 -49.21
C ILE A 44 3.35 -20.04 -49.04
N TRP A 45 4.01 -19.64 -50.12
CA TRP A 45 5.06 -18.61 -50.11
C TRP A 45 4.52 -17.16 -50.19
N LYS A 46 3.19 -16.99 -50.34
CA LYS A 46 2.50 -15.68 -50.38
C LYS A 46 1.29 -15.68 -49.45
N THR A 47 1.19 -14.69 -48.57
CA THR A 47 0.01 -14.50 -47.72
C THR A 47 -1.16 -13.90 -48.52
N ARG A 48 -2.39 -14.22 -48.13
CA ARG A 48 -3.58 -13.61 -48.73
C ARG A 48 -3.61 -12.14 -48.35
N LYS A 49 -3.63 -11.24 -49.34
CA LYS A 49 -3.84 -9.81 -49.11
C LYS A 49 -5.32 -9.57 -48.78
N GLU A 50 -5.58 -8.96 -47.63
CA GLU A 50 -6.94 -8.52 -47.30
C GLU A 50 -7.38 -7.37 -48.21
N ARG A 51 -8.69 -7.25 -48.41
CA ARG A 51 -9.24 -6.10 -49.16
C ARG A 51 -9.00 -4.84 -48.33
N PHE A 52 -8.69 -3.72 -48.97
CA PHE A 52 -8.48 -2.43 -48.29
C PHE A 52 -9.69 -1.99 -47.45
N ALA A 53 -10.90 -2.47 -47.75
CA ALA A 53 -12.11 -2.24 -46.95
C ALA A 53 -12.10 -2.96 -45.58
N THR A 54 -11.32 -4.05 -45.44
CA THR A 54 -11.13 -4.79 -44.18
C THR A 54 -10.17 -4.05 -43.25
N ILE A 55 -9.28 -3.22 -43.81
CA ILE A 55 -8.37 -2.39 -43.03
C ILE A 55 -9.19 -1.36 -42.26
N LYS A 56 -9.21 -1.47 -40.93
CA LYS A 56 -9.94 -0.55 -40.05
C LYS A 56 -9.54 0.88 -40.38
N ARG A 57 -10.53 1.72 -40.70
CA ARG A 57 -10.31 3.16 -40.92
C ARG A 57 -9.82 3.78 -39.60
N SER A 58 -8.96 4.79 -39.71
CA SER A 58 -8.48 5.55 -38.56
C SER A 58 -9.66 6.16 -37.80
N LEU A 59 -9.65 6.03 -36.47
CA LEU A 59 -10.61 6.75 -35.63
C LEU A 59 -10.38 8.26 -35.80
N PRO A 60 -11.45 9.07 -35.88
CA PRO A 60 -11.28 10.52 -35.89
C PRO A 60 -10.64 10.97 -34.58
N GLY A 61 -9.83 12.03 -34.65
CA GLY A 61 -9.24 12.66 -33.47
C GLY A 61 -10.33 13.17 -32.51
N LYS A 62 -9.98 13.29 -31.23
CA LYS A 62 -10.87 13.84 -30.21
C LYS A 62 -11.21 15.30 -30.51
N THR A 63 -12.48 15.66 -30.35
CA THR A 63 -12.91 17.07 -30.45
C THR A 63 -12.32 17.91 -29.32
N HIS A 64 -12.26 19.24 -29.49
CA HIS A 64 -11.72 20.14 -28.48
C HIS A 64 -12.44 20.01 -27.11
N ALA A 65 -13.77 19.88 -27.13
CA ALA A 65 -14.57 19.65 -25.92
C ALA A 65 -14.19 18.34 -25.21
N GLN A 66 -13.99 17.26 -25.96
CA GLN A 66 -13.53 15.98 -25.40
C GLN A 66 -12.12 16.07 -24.81
N GLN A 67 -11.24 16.86 -25.41
CA GLN A 67 -9.89 17.09 -24.87
C GLN A 67 -9.93 17.86 -23.53
N ILE A 68 -10.80 18.87 -23.42
CA ILE A 68 -10.99 19.62 -22.17
C ILE A 68 -11.58 18.71 -21.08
N ALA A 69 -12.62 17.95 -21.40
CA ALA A 69 -13.22 16.99 -20.47
C ALA A 69 -12.17 15.99 -19.95
N TYR A 70 -11.38 15.41 -20.84
CA TYR A 70 -10.30 14.49 -20.48
C TYR A 70 -9.23 15.13 -19.58
N ARG A 71 -8.82 16.38 -19.85
CA ARG A 71 -7.88 17.12 -18.99
C ARG A 71 -8.46 17.36 -17.59
N ASN A 72 -9.74 17.70 -17.51
CA ASN A 72 -10.43 17.91 -16.25
C ASN A 72 -10.53 16.60 -15.45
N GLU A 73 -10.90 15.48 -16.09
CA GLU A 73 -10.93 14.16 -15.46
C GLU A 73 -9.55 13.77 -14.89
N ILE A 74 -8.49 13.92 -15.67
CA ILE A 74 -7.12 13.66 -15.19
C ILE A 74 -6.78 14.54 -13.98
N LYS A 75 -7.16 15.82 -14.02
CA LYS A 75 -6.91 16.75 -12.91
C LYS A 75 -7.64 16.29 -11.64
N GLN A 76 -8.90 15.90 -11.74
CA GLN A 76 -9.69 15.38 -10.62
C GLN A 76 -9.10 14.08 -10.06
N ILE A 77 -8.73 13.14 -10.92
CA ILE A 77 -8.09 11.88 -10.50
C ILE A 77 -6.77 12.15 -9.77
N LYS A 78 -5.95 13.08 -10.26
CA LYS A 78 -4.69 13.47 -9.62
C LYS A 78 -4.92 14.12 -8.26
N GLN A 79 -5.90 15.02 -8.16
CA GLN A 79 -6.26 15.67 -6.90
C GLN A 79 -6.71 14.64 -5.86
N LEU A 80 -7.58 13.71 -6.25
CA LEU A 80 -8.02 12.61 -5.39
C LEU A 80 -6.86 11.68 -4.98
N SER A 81 -5.97 11.33 -5.92
CA SER A 81 -4.80 10.52 -5.59
C SER A 81 -3.87 11.22 -4.60
N ASN A 82 -3.69 12.54 -4.75
CA ASN A 82 -2.84 13.32 -3.86
C ASN A 82 -3.44 13.43 -2.46
N SER A 83 -4.76 13.65 -2.34
CA SER A 83 -5.42 13.71 -1.03
C SER A 83 -5.29 12.39 -0.28
N ILE A 84 -5.45 11.24 -0.95
CA ILE A 84 -5.26 9.91 -0.35
C ILE A 84 -3.81 9.67 0.10
N LYS A 85 -2.83 10.16 -0.66
CA LYS A 85 -1.42 10.04 -0.27
C LYS A 85 -1.11 10.91 0.95
N GLU A 86 -1.67 12.11 1.00
CA GLU A 86 -1.46 13.06 2.08
C GLU A 86 -2.07 12.56 3.40
N THR A 87 -3.29 12.01 3.37
CA THR A 87 -3.90 11.41 4.57
C THR A 87 -3.05 10.27 5.13
N ARG A 88 -2.63 9.33 4.26
CA ARG A 88 -1.72 8.23 4.67
C ARG A 88 -0.40 8.73 5.23
N ARG A 89 0.16 9.79 4.64
CA ARG A 89 1.40 10.40 5.13
C ARG A 89 1.21 11.00 6.53
N ARG A 90 0.13 11.75 6.74
CA ARG A 90 -0.22 12.35 8.03
C ARG A 90 -0.41 11.29 9.11
N GLU A 91 -1.17 10.24 8.82
CA GLU A 91 -1.37 9.10 9.74
C GLU A 91 -0.04 8.41 10.12
N ASN A 92 0.87 8.26 9.17
CA ASN A 92 2.17 7.65 9.42
C ASN A 92 3.09 8.56 10.25
N GLU A 93 3.07 9.86 9.98
CA GLU A 93 3.80 10.87 10.75
C GLU A 93 3.28 10.92 12.19
N GLU A 94 1.97 10.90 12.42
CA GLU A 94 1.37 10.82 13.76
C GLU A 94 1.78 9.54 14.51
N LYS A 95 1.73 8.38 13.84
CA LYS A 95 2.19 7.11 14.43
C LYS A 95 3.69 7.13 14.74
N ARG A 96 4.50 7.83 13.95
CA ARG A 96 5.94 7.98 14.18
C ARG A 96 6.19 8.86 15.40
N LEU A 97 5.56 10.04 15.45
CA LEU A 97 5.67 10.97 16.58
C LEU A 97 5.23 10.31 17.89
N ARG A 98 4.12 9.57 17.88
CA ARG A 98 3.65 8.80 19.05
C ARG A 98 4.65 7.75 19.51
N ARG A 99 5.32 7.05 18.57
CA ARG A 99 6.37 6.08 18.89
C ARG A 99 7.59 6.78 19.50
N GLU A 100 8.04 7.87 18.91
CA GLU A 100 9.16 8.67 19.41
C GLU A 100 8.87 9.20 20.82
N GLU A 101 7.69 9.76 21.06
CA GLU A 101 7.27 10.22 22.39
C GLU A 101 7.22 9.07 23.41
N ASN A 102 6.63 7.93 23.04
CA ASN A 102 6.60 6.75 23.91
C ASN A 102 8.00 6.22 24.24
N THR A 103 8.92 6.21 23.26
CA THR A 103 10.31 5.81 23.50
C THR A 103 11.02 6.79 24.43
N ARG A 104 10.81 8.10 24.23
CA ARG A 104 11.35 9.14 25.11
C ARG A 104 10.82 8.98 26.54
N ARG A 105 9.50 8.83 26.70
CA ARG A 105 8.86 8.60 28.00
C ARG A 105 9.38 7.32 28.66
N ARG A 106 9.62 6.26 27.90
CA ARG A 106 10.21 5.02 28.43
C ARG A 106 11.65 5.23 28.92
N LEU A 107 12.48 5.97 28.18
CA LEU A 107 13.84 6.28 28.60
C LEU A 107 13.88 7.17 29.85
N GLU A 108 13.03 8.18 29.91
CA GLU A 108 12.89 9.06 31.08
C GLU A 108 12.36 8.29 32.29
N ASN A 109 11.36 7.43 32.10
CA ASN A 109 10.84 6.59 33.17
C ASN A 109 11.87 5.57 33.64
N ALA A 110 12.62 4.95 32.73
CA ALA A 110 13.71 4.03 33.08
C ALA A 110 14.74 4.74 33.98
N ARG A 111 15.19 5.95 33.59
CA ARG A 111 16.08 6.80 34.40
C ARG A 111 15.47 7.17 35.75
N LYS A 112 14.18 7.52 35.81
CA LYS A 112 13.48 7.86 37.07
C LYS A 112 13.28 6.66 37.99
N SER A 113 12.94 5.50 37.42
CA SER A 113 12.73 4.25 38.15
C SER A 113 14.02 3.58 38.62
N GLU A 114 15.15 4.09 38.15
CA GLU A 114 16.46 3.60 38.54
C GLU A 114 16.74 3.93 40.01
N VAL A 115 16.53 2.95 40.88
CA VAL A 115 16.85 3.07 42.31
C VAL A 115 18.34 2.79 42.49
N VAL A 116 19.12 3.86 42.68
CA VAL A 116 20.57 3.76 42.91
C VAL A 116 20.89 3.80 44.41
N GLN A 117 21.88 3.02 44.82
CA GLN A 117 22.45 3.09 46.17
C GLN A 117 23.74 3.91 46.13
N ILE A 118 23.77 5.05 46.82
CA ILE A 118 24.93 5.93 46.84
C ILE A 118 26.00 5.35 47.75
N ILE A 119 27.16 5.02 47.19
CA ILE A 119 28.33 4.57 47.94
C ILE A 119 29.24 5.79 48.21
N LYS A 120 29.06 6.43 49.36
CA LYS A 120 29.87 7.60 49.76
C LYS A 120 31.33 7.25 50.08
N ASN A 121 31.58 6.06 50.66
CA ASN A 121 32.92 5.65 51.11
C ASN A 121 33.59 4.65 50.14
N PRO A 122 34.75 4.98 49.52
CA PRO A 122 35.45 4.11 48.57
C PRO A 122 36.07 2.86 49.22
N ALA A 123 36.36 2.88 50.52
CA ALA A 123 36.84 1.68 51.22
C ALA A 123 35.79 0.56 51.21
N LYS A 124 34.50 0.88 51.04
CA LYS A 124 33.42 -0.11 50.93
C LYS A 124 33.61 -1.00 49.70
N LEU A 125 33.99 -0.43 48.54
CA LEU A 125 34.25 -1.20 47.32
C LEU A 125 35.44 -2.14 47.50
N LYS A 126 36.48 -1.72 48.22
CA LYS A 126 37.67 -2.55 48.48
C LYS A 126 37.38 -3.74 49.40
N ARG A 127 36.38 -3.62 50.29
CA ARG A 127 35.96 -4.70 51.21
C ARG A 127 34.99 -5.69 50.58
N MET A 128 34.35 -5.34 49.47
CA MET A 128 33.34 -6.19 48.83
C MET A 128 33.95 -7.43 48.17
N ARG A 129 33.16 -8.51 48.11
CA ARG A 129 33.58 -9.74 47.40
C ARG A 129 33.60 -9.51 45.89
N LYS A 130 34.52 -10.19 45.19
CA LYS A 130 34.70 -10.10 43.74
C LYS A 130 33.41 -10.37 42.93
N LYS A 131 32.51 -11.24 43.42
CA LYS A 131 31.20 -11.50 42.79
C LYS A 131 30.25 -10.30 42.90
N GLN A 132 30.24 -9.60 44.03
CA GLN A 132 29.39 -8.42 44.23
C GLN A 132 29.86 -7.24 43.39
N LEU A 133 31.18 -7.05 43.23
CA LEU A 133 31.75 -6.03 42.36
C LEU A 133 31.35 -6.19 40.88
N ARG A 134 31.07 -7.42 40.43
CA ARG A 134 30.55 -7.66 39.06
C ARG A 134 29.11 -7.19 38.87
N MET A 135 28.34 -7.02 39.95
CA MET A 135 26.95 -6.55 39.90
C MET A 135 26.85 -5.02 40.05
N VAL A 136 27.94 -4.35 40.43
CA VAL A 136 27.94 -2.90 40.61
C VAL A 136 28.18 -2.23 39.26
N GLU A 137 27.22 -1.41 38.85
CA GLU A 137 27.33 -0.55 37.67
C GLU A 137 27.50 0.90 38.11
N LYS A 138 28.25 1.68 37.33
CA LYS A 138 28.39 3.13 37.57
C LYS A 138 27.23 3.85 36.89
N ARG A 139 26.55 4.73 37.64
CA ARG A 139 25.38 5.49 37.20
C ARG A 139 25.54 6.95 37.58
N ASP A 140 24.92 7.85 36.82
CA ASP A 140 25.04 9.30 37.04
C ASP A 140 24.19 9.74 38.24
N LEU A 141 24.78 10.56 39.12
CA LEU A 141 24.15 11.01 40.36
C LEU A 141 23.83 12.51 40.38
N SER A 142 24.05 13.22 39.25
CA SER A 142 23.97 14.69 39.18
C SER A 142 22.60 15.27 39.58
N ASN A 143 21.54 14.47 39.48
CA ASN A 143 20.16 14.92 39.71
C ASN A 143 19.56 14.40 41.04
N LEU A 144 20.33 13.69 41.86
CA LEU A 144 19.84 13.15 43.13
C LEU A 144 20.11 14.14 44.26
N ASN A 145 19.05 14.62 44.90
CA ASN A 145 19.17 15.43 46.10
C ASN A 145 19.42 14.50 47.29
N VAL A 146 20.66 14.50 47.78
CA VAL A 146 21.12 13.65 48.89
C VAL A 146 20.92 14.41 50.19
N VAL A 147 20.08 13.89 51.07
CA VAL A 147 20.00 14.30 52.49
C VAL A 147 21.16 13.70 53.28
#